data_AF-A0A254SS29-F1
#
_entry.id   AF-A0A254SS29-F1
#
_cell.length_a   1.000
_cell.length_b   1.000
_cell.length_c   1.000
_cell.angle_alpha   90.00
_cell.angle_beta   90.00
_cell.angle_gamma   90.00
#
_symmetry.space_group_name_H-M   'P 1'
#
loop_
_entity.id
_entity.type
_entity.pdbx_description
1 polymer ?
#
loop_
_entity_poly.entity_id
_entity_poly.type
_entity_poly.pdbx_seq_one_letter_code
_entity_poly.pdbx_strand_id
1 'polypeptide(L)'
;MFKYIMIGILPFLLSSCFSYYDKAERLAVMGIVDNDESERSEFNIGKSKNFDLVYLINGDTVDIPLGIIREDNRVDAGERVIKSFSQSFCNVAVPASDVSGCGQTLRGIVDIEIVLKNKETKKWTLLAKKSIDMDAYVRSVLLTQVYVGSDTAKYLSRSRFNIDWSKMKPIVFEGSNDTLYHHTGWYWDKREKYENNLIEDQYFVEIP
;
A
#
# COMPACT_ATOMS: atom_id res chain seq x y z
N MET A 1 -21.02 14.90 47.86
CA MET A 1 -19.60 14.91 47.47
C MET A 1 -19.24 13.82 46.45
N PHE A 2 -19.75 12.58 46.57
CA PHE A 2 -19.47 11.48 45.62
C PHE A 2 -19.95 11.69 44.17
N LYS A 3 -21.04 12.44 43.93
CA LYS A 3 -21.58 12.70 42.57
C LYS A 3 -20.66 13.57 41.69
N TYR A 4 -19.84 14.43 42.28
CA TYR A 4 -18.96 15.34 41.52
C TYR A 4 -17.61 14.69 41.16
N ILE A 5 -17.18 13.65 41.88
CA ILE A 5 -15.95 12.90 41.59
C ILE A 5 -16.14 12.04 40.33
N MET A 6 -17.31 11.41 40.16
CA MET A 6 -17.62 10.61 38.95
C MET A 6 -17.71 11.45 37.67
N ILE A 7 -18.12 12.72 37.76
CA ILE A 7 -18.21 13.64 36.61
C ILE A 7 -16.82 14.11 36.15
N GLY A 8 -15.84 14.20 37.06
CA GLY A 8 -14.45 14.55 36.71
C GLY A 8 -13.64 13.39 36.12
N ILE A 9 -13.99 12.15 36.46
CA ILE A 9 -13.30 10.94 35.97
C ILE A 9 -13.75 10.57 34.55
N LEU A 10 -15.01 10.81 34.20
CA LEU A 10 -15.57 10.51 32.87
C LEU A 10 -14.81 11.17 31.69
N PRO A 11 -14.50 12.49 31.70
CA PRO A 11 -13.74 13.13 30.62
C PRO A 11 -12.27 12.68 30.59
N PHE A 12 -11.68 12.27 31.71
CA PHE A 12 -10.33 11.68 31.77
C PHE A 12 -10.29 10.25 31.20
N LEU A 13 -11.34 9.46 31.42
CA LEU A 13 -11.49 8.14 30.81
C LEU A 13 -11.77 8.23 29.30
N LEU A 14 -12.56 9.23 28.87
CA LEU A 14 -12.80 9.46 27.46
C LEU A 14 -11.55 9.98 26.73
N SER A 15 -10.79 10.92 27.31
CA SER A 15 -9.55 11.42 26.71
C SER A 15 -8.43 10.38 26.65
N SER A 16 -8.36 9.47 27.61
CA SER A 16 -7.42 8.34 27.58
C SER A 16 -7.81 7.27 26.54
N CYS A 17 -9.11 7.08 26.25
CA CYS A 17 -9.55 6.26 25.12
C CYS A 17 -9.15 6.87 23.76
N PHE A 18 -9.21 8.20 23.58
CA PHE A 18 -8.74 8.85 22.35
C PHE A 18 -7.20 8.76 22.19
N SER A 19 -6.45 8.97 23.29
CA SER A 19 -4.98 8.82 23.29
C SER A 19 -4.48 7.39 23.03
N TYR A 20 -5.30 6.37 23.29
CA TYR A 20 -4.93 4.97 23.07
C TYR A 20 -4.77 4.68 21.58
N TYR A 21 -5.66 5.22 20.73
CA TYR A 21 -5.63 5.02 19.28
C TYR A 21 -4.55 5.83 18.56
N ASP A 22 -4.05 6.90 19.19
CA ASP A 22 -2.91 7.68 18.71
C ASP A 22 -1.57 6.94 18.83
N LYS A 23 -1.54 5.81 19.56
CA LYS A 23 -0.36 4.93 19.69
C LYS A 23 -0.55 3.57 19.05
N ALA A 24 -1.71 3.30 18.46
CA ALA A 24 -1.94 2.09 17.69
C ALA A 24 -0.91 2.02 16.54
N GLU A 25 -0.26 0.87 16.38
CA GLU A 25 0.64 0.66 15.25
C GLU A 25 -0.18 0.43 13.99
N ARG A 26 0.27 1.03 12.89
CA ARG A 26 -0.46 1.02 11.61
C ARG A 26 0.44 0.51 10.50
N LEU A 27 -0.02 -0.52 9.81
CA LEU A 27 0.55 -0.96 8.54
C LEU A 27 -0.36 -0.46 7.41
N ALA A 28 0.18 0.33 6.48
CA ALA A 28 -0.46 0.58 5.21
C ALA A 28 0.09 -0.38 4.16
N VAL A 29 -0.77 -1.17 3.54
CA VAL A 29 -0.43 -2.00 2.39
C VAL A 29 -0.83 -1.25 1.14
N MET A 30 0.13 -0.99 0.27
CA MET A 30 -0.04 -0.18 -0.94
C MET A 30 0.56 -0.88 -2.15
N GLY A 31 -0.19 -0.88 -3.25
CA GLY A 31 0.17 -1.51 -4.49
C GLY A 31 -0.14 -0.63 -5.68
N ILE A 32 0.73 -0.61 -6.69
CA ILE A 32 0.45 0.00 -7.99
C ILE A 32 0.78 -1.00 -9.10
N VAL A 33 -0.10 -1.08 -10.10
CA VAL A 33 0.17 -1.76 -11.36
C VAL A 33 0.04 -0.75 -12.49
N ASP A 34 1.16 -0.44 -13.13
CA ASP A 34 1.33 0.55 -14.19
C ASP A 34 1.76 -0.14 -15.50
N ASN A 35 1.70 0.58 -16.61
CA ASN A 35 2.08 0.07 -17.93
C ASN A 35 2.64 1.16 -18.87
N ASP A 36 3.20 0.71 -19.99
CA ASP A 36 3.85 1.57 -20.99
C ASP A 36 2.92 2.22 -22.02
N GLU A 37 1.60 1.99 -21.94
CA GLU A 37 0.63 2.57 -22.88
C GLU A 37 0.23 3.99 -22.46
N SER A 38 0.38 4.92 -23.40
CA SER A 38 -0.08 6.31 -23.29
C SER A 38 -1.35 6.45 -24.12
N GLU A 39 -2.53 6.16 -23.55
CA GLU A 39 -3.79 6.34 -24.29
C GLU A 39 -4.69 7.42 -23.69
N ARG A 40 -5.31 8.20 -24.59
CA ARG A 40 -6.11 9.40 -24.30
C ARG A 40 -7.60 9.11 -23.97
N SER A 41 -7.93 7.90 -23.54
CA SER A 41 -9.31 7.57 -23.15
C SER A 41 -9.41 7.37 -21.64
N GLU A 42 -10.41 7.99 -21.03
CA GLU A 42 -10.54 8.23 -19.57
C GLU A 42 -10.62 6.96 -18.68
N PHE A 43 -10.56 5.77 -19.26
CA PHE A 43 -10.68 4.50 -18.55
C PHE A 43 -9.78 3.38 -19.10
N ASN A 44 -8.86 3.67 -20.02
CA ASN A 44 -7.99 2.61 -20.54
C ASN A 44 -6.81 2.34 -19.59
N ILE A 45 -6.97 1.31 -18.76
CA ILE A 45 -5.93 0.71 -17.91
C ILE A 45 -4.96 -0.20 -18.69
N GLY A 46 -5.07 -0.25 -20.02
CA GLY A 46 -4.11 -0.84 -20.94
C GLY A 46 -3.74 -2.29 -20.63
N LYS A 47 -2.47 -2.64 -20.82
CA LYS A 47 -1.91 -3.95 -20.44
C LYS A 47 -2.14 -4.32 -18.98
N SER A 48 -2.21 -3.33 -18.07
CA SER A 48 -2.46 -3.59 -16.64
C SER A 48 -3.87 -4.12 -16.36
N LYS A 49 -4.81 -4.02 -17.32
CA LYS A 49 -6.19 -4.51 -17.17
C LYS A 49 -6.25 -5.96 -16.68
N ASN A 50 -5.34 -6.79 -17.17
CA ASN A 50 -5.29 -8.23 -16.93
C ASN A 50 -4.56 -8.61 -15.65
N PHE A 51 -3.94 -7.66 -14.95
CA PHE A 51 -3.16 -7.96 -13.76
C PHE A 51 -3.80 -7.33 -12.52
N ASP A 52 -3.96 -8.13 -11.47
CA ASP A 52 -4.36 -7.65 -10.15
C ASP A 52 -3.32 -8.06 -9.11
N LEU A 53 -3.02 -7.16 -8.17
CA LEU A 53 -2.21 -7.48 -7.00
C LEU A 53 -3.09 -8.16 -5.96
N VAL A 54 -2.60 -9.28 -5.44
CA VAL A 54 -3.27 -10.05 -4.39
C VAL A 54 -2.29 -10.21 -3.24
N TYR A 55 -2.81 -10.03 -2.03
CA TYR A 55 -2.04 -10.11 -0.78
C TYR A 55 -2.57 -11.29 0.02
N LEU A 56 -1.68 -12.21 0.38
CA LEU A 56 -1.98 -13.29 1.30
C LEU A 56 -1.35 -12.94 2.64
N ILE A 57 -2.16 -12.78 3.68
CA ILE A 57 -1.69 -12.51 5.04
C ILE A 57 -1.89 -13.78 5.85
N ASN A 58 -0.80 -14.34 6.36
CA ASN A 58 -0.74 -15.65 7.03
C ASN A 58 -1.35 -16.79 6.19
N GLY A 59 -1.24 -16.69 4.86
CA GLY A 59 -1.79 -17.66 3.91
C GLY A 59 -3.22 -17.38 3.45
N ASP A 60 -3.95 -16.48 4.12
CA ASP A 60 -5.31 -16.12 3.74
C ASP A 60 -5.32 -14.94 2.77
N THR A 61 -6.11 -15.05 1.70
CA THR A 61 -6.28 -13.95 0.75
C THR A 61 -7.05 -12.81 1.41
N VAL A 62 -6.45 -11.61 1.38
CA VAL A 62 -7.10 -10.39 1.87
C VAL A 62 -7.55 -9.55 0.69
N ASP A 63 -8.83 -9.14 0.73
CA ASP A 63 -9.40 -8.25 -0.28
C ASP A 63 -8.88 -6.83 -0.06
N ILE A 64 -7.97 -6.39 -0.92
CA ILE A 64 -7.48 -5.02 -0.95
C ILE A 64 -8.19 -4.28 -2.08
N PRO A 65 -8.97 -3.23 -1.78
CA PRO A 65 -9.77 -2.53 -2.78
C PRO A 65 -8.95 -2.00 -3.96
N LEU A 66 -9.46 -2.22 -5.17
CA LEU A 66 -8.95 -1.60 -6.39
C LEU A 66 -9.40 -0.14 -6.47
N GLY A 67 -8.43 0.76 -6.54
CA GLY A 67 -8.59 2.15 -6.94
C GLY A 67 -8.02 2.42 -8.33
N ILE A 68 -8.38 3.58 -8.87
CA ILE A 68 -7.83 4.10 -10.13
C ILE A 68 -7.21 5.46 -9.85
N ILE A 69 -5.93 5.61 -10.17
CA ILE A 69 -5.21 6.89 -10.12
C ILE A 69 -5.07 7.42 -11.54
N ARG A 70 -5.26 8.72 -11.70
CA ARG A 70 -4.97 9.42 -12.95
C ARG A 70 -3.77 10.34 -12.74
N GLU A 71 -2.75 10.20 -13.58
CA GLU A 71 -1.53 11.01 -13.52
C GLU A 71 -1.29 11.71 -14.87
N ASP A 72 -1.05 13.02 -14.82
CA ASP A 72 -0.64 13.79 -16.00
C ASP A 72 0.77 13.38 -16.43
N ASN A 73 0.90 12.79 -17.62
CA ASN A 73 2.20 12.55 -18.22
C ASN A 73 2.72 13.87 -18.81
N ARG A 74 3.58 14.55 -18.05
CA ARG A 74 4.24 15.80 -18.46
C ARG A 74 5.15 15.65 -19.68
N VAL A 75 5.53 14.42 -20.06
CA VAL A 75 6.42 14.14 -21.19
C VAL A 75 5.65 14.03 -22.51
N ASP A 76 4.45 13.44 -22.51
CA ASP A 76 3.70 13.13 -23.76
C ASP A 76 2.31 13.81 -23.89
N ALA A 77 1.98 14.79 -23.03
CA ALA A 77 0.70 15.50 -23.04
C ALA A 77 -0.53 14.57 -23.04
N GLY A 78 -0.44 13.48 -22.27
CA GLY A 78 -1.51 12.48 -22.09
C GLY A 78 -1.74 12.19 -20.61
N GLU A 79 -2.93 11.70 -20.27
CA GLU A 79 -3.26 11.21 -18.93
C GLU A 79 -2.96 9.71 -18.86
N ARG A 80 -2.27 9.23 -17.83
CA ARG A 80 -2.10 7.80 -17.57
C ARG A 80 -3.08 7.35 -16.49
N VAL A 81 -3.71 6.20 -16.74
CA VAL A 81 -4.65 5.56 -15.82
C VAL A 81 -3.95 4.35 -15.19
N ILE A 82 -3.83 4.37 -13.87
CA ILE A 82 -3.03 3.43 -13.09
C ILE A 82 -3.92 2.70 -12.11
N LYS A 83 -3.73 1.38 -11.96
CA LYS A 83 -4.39 0.63 -10.89
C LYS A 83 -3.67 0.85 -9.57
N SER A 84 -4.41 1.19 -8.54
CA SER A 84 -3.92 1.25 -7.17
C SER A 84 -4.63 0.27 -6.27
N PHE A 85 -3.94 -0.21 -5.25
CA PHE A 85 -4.45 -1.12 -4.24
C PHE A 85 -4.02 -0.54 -2.90
N SER A 86 -4.96 -0.25 -2.00
CA SER A 86 -4.62 0.36 -0.72
C SER A 86 -5.56 -0.11 0.37
N GLN A 87 -4.98 -0.61 1.46
CA GLN A 87 -5.67 -0.97 2.68
C GLN A 87 -4.75 -0.71 3.86
N SER A 88 -5.30 -0.25 4.97
CA SER A 88 -4.56 -0.12 6.22
C SER A 88 -5.05 -1.12 7.26
N PHE A 89 -4.14 -1.49 8.15
CA PHE A 89 -4.34 -2.45 9.24
C PHE A 89 -3.74 -1.88 10.50
N CYS A 90 -4.31 -2.26 11.64
CA CYS A 90 -3.85 -1.76 12.94
C CYS A 90 -3.68 -2.91 13.93
N ASN A 91 -2.77 -2.78 14.89
CA ASN A 91 -2.56 -3.82 15.90
C ASN A 91 -3.68 -3.91 16.96
N VAL A 92 -4.52 -2.90 17.03
CA VAL A 92 -5.71 -2.85 17.87
C VAL A 92 -6.97 -2.73 17.02
N ALA A 93 -8.10 -3.16 17.59
CA ALA A 93 -9.40 -2.92 16.98
C ALA A 93 -9.76 -1.45 17.19
N VAL A 94 -9.99 -0.71 16.09
CA VAL A 94 -10.42 0.68 16.14
C VAL A 94 -11.75 0.79 15.41
N PRO A 95 -12.76 1.44 15.99
CA PRO A 95 -13.98 1.78 15.26
C PRO A 95 -13.62 2.56 13.99
N ALA A 96 -14.20 2.20 12.85
CA ALA A 96 -13.89 2.81 11.56
C ALA A 96 -14.10 4.34 11.51
N SER A 97 -14.87 4.90 12.45
CA SER A 97 -15.10 6.33 12.63
C SER A 97 -13.93 7.10 13.25
N ASP A 98 -13.09 6.43 14.04
CA ASP A 98 -12.17 7.10 14.95
C ASP A 98 -10.77 7.21 14.33
N VAL A 99 -10.41 6.24 13.48
CA VAL A 99 -9.16 6.25 12.72
C VAL A 99 -9.40 5.72 11.32
N SER A 100 -9.30 6.62 10.33
CA SER A 100 -9.34 6.25 8.91
C SER A 100 -8.31 5.17 8.60
N GLY A 101 -8.77 4.05 8.03
CA GLY A 101 -7.91 2.96 7.60
C GLY A 101 -7.64 1.86 8.63
N CYS A 102 -8.16 1.91 9.87
CA CYS A 102 -7.98 0.82 10.85
C CYS A 102 -9.12 -0.22 10.85
N GLY A 103 -9.73 -0.51 9.70
CA GLY A 103 -10.91 -1.39 9.64
C GLY A 103 -10.65 -2.87 9.95
N GLN A 104 -9.39 -3.30 9.94
CA GLN A 104 -8.97 -4.68 10.18
C GLN A 104 -7.79 -4.73 11.15
N THR A 105 -7.79 -5.75 12.02
CA THR A 105 -6.76 -5.92 13.06
C THR A 105 -5.75 -6.99 12.66
N LEU A 106 -4.45 -6.66 12.72
CA LEU A 106 -3.32 -7.58 12.53
C LEU A 106 -2.36 -7.45 13.71
N ARG A 107 -1.93 -8.56 14.34
CA ARG A 107 -1.14 -8.52 15.59
C ARG A 107 0.11 -9.37 15.51
N GLY A 108 1.15 -8.92 16.21
CA GLY A 108 2.44 -9.61 16.27
C GLY A 108 3.07 -9.74 14.89
N ILE A 109 3.78 -10.85 14.68
CA ILE A 109 4.43 -11.14 13.40
C ILE A 109 3.38 -11.67 12.41
N VAL A 110 3.29 -10.99 11.26
CA VAL A 110 2.44 -11.39 10.14
C VAL A 110 3.27 -11.69 8.90
N ASP A 111 3.03 -12.83 8.28
CA ASP A 111 3.66 -13.21 7.02
C ASP A 111 2.79 -12.76 5.86
N ILE A 112 3.37 -11.97 4.96
CA ILE A 112 2.67 -11.42 3.79
C ILE A 112 3.33 -11.94 2.53
N GLU A 113 2.55 -12.62 1.70
CA GLU A 113 2.92 -12.96 0.32
C GLU A 113 2.19 -12.03 -0.63
N ILE A 114 2.94 -11.48 -1.58
CA ILE A 114 2.41 -10.56 -2.59
C ILE A 114 2.51 -11.27 -3.92
N VAL A 115 1.37 -11.47 -4.57
CA VAL A 115 1.29 -12.18 -5.84
C VAL A 115 0.61 -11.32 -6.88
N LEU A 116 1.11 -11.41 -8.11
CA LEU A 116 0.44 -10.85 -9.26
C LEU A 116 -0.38 -11.93 -9.95
N LYS A 117 -1.68 -11.69 -10.05
CA LYS A 117 -2.61 -12.59 -10.72
C LYS A 117 -2.89 -12.08 -12.12
N ASN A 118 -2.58 -12.91 -13.12
CA ASN A 118 -3.05 -12.69 -14.48
C ASN A 118 -4.48 -13.23 -14.63
N LYS A 119 -5.44 -12.37 -14.96
CA LYS A 119 -6.86 -12.68 -15.10
C LYS A 119 -7.19 -13.51 -16.32
N GLU A 120 -6.43 -13.40 -17.40
CA GLU A 120 -6.65 -14.16 -18.63
C GLU A 120 -6.13 -15.59 -18.46
N THR A 121 -4.87 -15.75 -18.06
CA THR A 121 -4.23 -17.06 -17.95
C THR A 121 -4.49 -17.76 -16.61
N LYS A 122 -5.05 -17.04 -15.63
CA LYS A 122 -5.21 -17.47 -14.23
C LYS A 122 -3.88 -17.81 -13.54
N LYS A 123 -2.73 -17.45 -14.11
CA LYS A 123 -1.40 -17.67 -13.52
C LYS A 123 -1.17 -16.71 -12.35
N TRP A 124 -0.60 -17.25 -11.27
CA TRP A 124 -0.20 -16.49 -10.08
C TRP A 124 1.33 -16.42 -10.08
N THR A 125 1.86 -15.22 -9.95
CA THR A 125 3.31 -14.98 -9.91
C THR A 125 3.65 -14.39 -8.57
N LEU A 126 4.44 -15.10 -7.77
CA LEU A 126 4.95 -14.57 -6.50
C LEU A 126 5.92 -13.42 -6.77
N LEU A 127 5.63 -12.24 -6.24
CA LEU A 127 6.48 -11.06 -6.34
C LEU A 127 7.41 -10.95 -5.12
N ALA A 128 6.85 -11.11 -3.91
CA ALA A 128 7.60 -10.94 -2.68
C ALA A 128 6.99 -11.73 -1.52
N LYS A 129 7.83 -12.03 -0.52
CA LYS A 129 7.41 -12.45 0.82
C LYS A 129 8.05 -11.51 1.84
N LYS A 130 7.28 -11.09 2.84
CA LYS A 130 7.74 -10.23 3.93
C LYS A 130 7.12 -10.71 5.24
N SER A 131 7.92 -10.81 6.29
CA SER A 131 7.43 -10.97 7.66
C SER A 131 7.46 -9.60 8.32
N ILE A 132 6.30 -9.11 8.74
CA ILE A 132 6.13 -7.78 9.33
C ILE A 132 5.80 -7.95 10.80
N ASP A 133 6.59 -7.31 11.65
CA ASP A 133 6.24 -7.17 13.06
C ASP A 133 5.32 -5.95 13.23
N MET A 134 4.05 -6.21 13.55
CA MET A 134 3.02 -5.20 13.78
C MET A 134 3.18 -4.46 15.12
N ASP A 135 4.20 -4.80 15.92
CA ASP A 135 4.52 -4.15 17.19
C ASP A 135 5.91 -3.47 17.18
N ALA A 136 6.55 -3.37 16.01
CA ALA A 136 7.88 -2.77 15.86
C ALA A 136 7.86 -1.28 15.50
N TYR A 137 6.79 -0.78 14.85
CA TYR A 137 6.74 0.57 14.31
C TYR A 137 5.33 1.16 14.39
N VAL A 138 5.24 2.34 15.02
CA VAL A 138 4.00 3.15 15.09
C VAL A 138 3.31 3.27 13.73
N ARG A 139 4.09 3.46 12.65
CA ARG A 139 3.57 3.47 11.29
C ARG A 139 4.57 2.87 10.32
N SER A 140 4.14 1.87 9.57
CA SER A 140 4.92 1.31 8.47
C SER A 140 4.07 1.14 7.22
N VAL A 141 4.74 1.01 6.08
CA VAL A 141 4.13 0.90 4.76
C VAL A 141 4.78 -0.24 4.00
N LEU A 142 3.99 -1.22 3.61
CA LEU A 142 4.39 -2.22 2.64
C LEU A 142 3.97 -1.73 1.26
N LEU A 143 4.94 -1.32 0.45
CA LEU A 143 4.72 -0.75 -0.87
C LEU A 143 5.20 -1.73 -1.95
N THR A 144 4.30 -2.09 -2.86
CA THR A 144 4.61 -2.88 -4.06
C THR A 144 4.34 -2.06 -5.31
N GLN A 145 5.29 -2.01 -6.23
CA GLN A 145 5.09 -1.44 -7.56
C GLN A 145 5.39 -2.48 -8.61
N VAL A 146 4.52 -2.51 -9.61
CA VAL A 146 4.61 -3.36 -10.77
C VAL A 146 4.47 -2.50 -12.01
N TYR A 147 5.40 -2.66 -12.93
CA TYR A 147 5.36 -2.04 -14.25
C TYR A 147 5.37 -3.12 -15.32
N VAL A 148 4.37 -3.09 -16.20
CA VAL A 148 4.24 -4.02 -17.32
C VAL A 148 4.56 -3.29 -18.62
N GLY A 149 5.67 -3.65 -19.26
CA GLY A 149 6.09 -3.01 -20.50
C GLY A 149 7.35 -3.61 -21.11
N SER A 150 7.66 -3.20 -22.32
CA SER A 150 8.88 -3.65 -23.01
C SER A 150 10.11 -2.75 -22.73
N ASP A 151 9.88 -1.54 -22.21
CA ASP A 151 10.92 -0.53 -21.99
C ASP A 151 10.74 0.20 -20.65
N THR A 152 11.66 -0.02 -19.70
CA THR A 152 11.64 0.66 -18.39
C THR A 152 11.85 2.16 -18.47
N ALA A 153 12.44 2.68 -19.56
CA ALA A 153 12.65 4.12 -19.72
C ALA A 153 11.34 4.89 -19.89
N LYS A 154 10.24 4.20 -20.23
CA LYS A 154 8.89 4.77 -20.32
C LYS A 154 8.14 4.76 -18.99
N TYR A 155 8.76 4.26 -17.92
CA TYR A 155 8.24 4.41 -16.58
C TYR A 155 8.37 5.87 -16.13
N LEU A 156 7.30 6.44 -15.55
CA LEU A 156 7.32 7.80 -15.02
C LEU A 156 7.64 7.77 -13.53
N SER A 157 8.77 8.38 -13.14
CA SER A 157 9.08 8.59 -11.73
C SER A 157 7.98 9.42 -11.07
N ARG A 158 7.47 8.94 -9.93
CA ARG A 158 6.37 9.58 -9.21
C ARG A 158 6.93 10.48 -8.10
N SER A 159 6.23 11.56 -7.80
CA SER A 159 6.60 12.46 -6.69
C SER A 159 6.25 11.90 -5.31
N ARG A 160 5.45 10.82 -5.28
CA ARG A 160 5.08 10.05 -4.10
C ARG A 160 5.26 8.58 -4.42
N PHE A 161 5.71 7.81 -3.45
CA PHE A 161 6.02 6.40 -3.60
C PHE A 161 7.18 6.15 -4.59
N ASN A 162 8.13 7.08 -4.75
CA ASN A 162 9.19 6.85 -5.73
C ASN A 162 10.12 5.74 -5.23
N ILE A 163 10.05 4.59 -5.89
CA ILE A 163 10.94 3.48 -5.62
C ILE A 163 12.23 3.67 -6.43
N ASP A 164 13.36 3.27 -5.85
CA ASP A 164 14.60 3.14 -6.59
C ASP A 164 14.49 2.01 -7.62
N TRP A 165 14.28 2.39 -8.89
CA TRP A 165 14.10 1.45 -10.01
C TRP A 165 15.33 0.60 -10.29
N SER A 166 16.51 0.97 -9.78
CA SER A 166 17.69 0.11 -9.90
C SER A 166 17.56 -1.20 -9.13
N LYS A 167 16.63 -1.27 -8.15
CA LYS A 167 16.35 -2.46 -7.33
C LYS A 167 15.34 -3.42 -7.97
N MET A 168 14.78 -3.07 -9.13
CA MET A 168 13.73 -3.84 -9.80
C MET A 168 14.21 -5.21 -10.25
N LYS A 169 13.34 -6.21 -10.10
CA LYS A 169 13.57 -7.55 -10.66
C LYS A 169 12.67 -7.76 -11.88
N PRO A 170 13.24 -8.08 -13.06
CA PRO A 170 12.45 -8.40 -14.23
C PRO A 170 11.90 -9.83 -14.14
N ILE A 171 10.66 -10.01 -14.56
CA ILE A 171 10.02 -11.30 -14.80
C ILE A 171 9.57 -11.31 -16.25
N VAL A 172 10.18 -12.17 -17.05
CA VAL A 172 9.81 -12.37 -18.46
C VAL A 172 8.69 -13.40 -18.52
N PHE A 173 7.57 -13.06 -19.16
CA PHE A 173 6.50 -14.03 -19.39
C PHE A 173 6.82 -14.88 -20.62
N GLU A 174 6.74 -16.20 -20.49
CA GLU A 174 6.86 -17.10 -21.64
C GLU A 174 5.75 -16.79 -22.66
N GLY A 175 6.13 -16.46 -23.89
CA GLY A 175 5.19 -16.22 -24.99
C GLY A 175 4.67 -14.79 -25.12
N SER A 176 5.16 -13.82 -24.34
CA SER A 176 4.93 -12.39 -24.61
C SER A 176 6.24 -11.62 -24.75
N ASN A 177 6.20 -10.49 -25.47
CA ASN A 177 7.31 -9.53 -25.54
C ASN A 177 7.33 -8.55 -24.35
N ASP A 178 6.41 -8.72 -23.40
CA ASP A 178 6.30 -7.84 -22.24
C ASP A 178 7.17 -8.36 -21.10
N THR A 179 7.90 -7.45 -20.47
CA THR A 179 8.65 -7.72 -19.24
C THR A 179 7.91 -7.09 -18.08
N LEU A 180 7.85 -7.80 -16.96
CA LEU A 180 7.31 -7.27 -15.73
C LEU A 180 8.45 -6.84 -14.82
N TYR A 181 8.45 -5.57 -14.44
CA TYR A 181 9.40 -5.04 -13.46
C TYR A 181 8.66 -4.85 -12.15
N HIS A 182 9.24 -5.35 -11.05
CA HIS A 182 8.63 -5.16 -9.74
C HIS A 182 9.65 -4.85 -8.65
N HIS A 183 9.17 -4.16 -7.63
CA HIS A 183 9.82 -4.00 -6.34
C HIS A 183 8.77 -4.00 -5.24
N THR A 184 9.15 -4.60 -4.12
CA THR A 184 8.39 -4.53 -2.87
C THR A 184 9.33 -4.09 -1.77
N GLY A 185 9.04 -2.95 -1.16
CA GLY A 185 9.76 -2.46 0.02
C GLY A 185 8.83 -2.37 1.22
N TRP A 186 9.42 -2.56 2.41
CA TRP A 186 8.76 -2.28 3.68
C TRP A 186 9.44 -1.05 4.26
N TYR A 187 8.66 -0.03 4.59
CA TYR A 187 9.17 1.28 4.97
C TYR A 187 8.61 1.68 6.33
N TRP A 188 9.46 2.21 7.19
CA TRP A 188 9.05 2.90 8.41
C TRP A 188 8.81 4.37 8.09
N ASP A 189 7.67 4.91 8.52
CA ASP A 189 7.44 6.35 8.56
C ASP A 189 8.00 6.90 9.88
N LYS A 190 9.15 7.58 9.80
CA LYS A 190 9.91 8.03 10.98
C LYS A 190 9.25 9.17 11.77
N ARG A 191 8.04 9.62 11.39
CA ARG A 191 7.31 10.64 12.13
C ARG A 191 6.75 10.07 13.43
N GLU A 192 6.91 10.81 14.52
CA GLU A 192 6.49 10.38 15.85
C GLU A 192 4.98 10.63 16.12
N LYS A 193 4.28 11.35 15.24
CA LYS A 193 2.87 11.71 15.40
C LYS A 193 2.11 11.64 14.08
N TYR A 194 0.81 11.34 14.19
CA TYR A 194 -0.16 11.37 13.09
C TYR A 194 -0.52 12.80 12.69
N GLU A 195 0.41 13.55 12.12
CA GLU A 195 0.14 14.93 11.69
C GLU A 195 -0.70 14.98 10.41
N ASN A 196 -0.62 13.95 9.55
CA ASN A 196 -1.48 13.79 8.38
C ASN A 196 -1.62 12.31 7.94
N ASN A 197 -2.72 12.00 7.25
CA ASN A 197 -2.92 10.67 6.62
C ASN A 197 -2.04 10.48 5.39
N LEU A 198 -1.38 11.55 4.91
CA LEU A 198 -0.53 11.51 3.74
C LEU A 198 0.78 10.80 4.05
N ILE A 199 1.25 10.05 3.07
CA ILE A 199 2.57 9.44 3.06
C ILE A 199 3.48 10.36 2.25
N GLU A 200 4.64 10.68 2.80
CA GLU A 200 5.64 11.54 2.16
C GLU A 200 7.00 10.83 2.13
N ASP A 201 7.58 10.72 0.93
CA ASP A 201 8.78 9.92 0.66
C ASP A 201 9.98 10.31 1.53
N GLN A 202 10.10 11.59 1.90
CA GLN A 202 11.18 12.11 2.76
C GLN A 202 11.22 11.51 4.18
N TYR A 203 10.12 10.93 4.63
CA TYR A 203 10.01 10.30 5.96
C TYR A 203 10.11 8.79 5.91
N PHE A 204 10.24 8.19 4.72
CA PHE A 204 10.35 6.74 4.56
C PHE A 204 11.78 6.25 4.69
N VAL A 205 11.96 5.31 5.61
CA VAL A 205 13.19 4.56 5.77
C VAL A 205 12.89 3.10 5.45
N GLU A 206 13.56 2.55 4.44
CA GLU A 206 13.39 1.13 4.09
C GLU A 206 13.89 0.25 5.25
N ILE A 207 13.03 -0.67 5.69
CA ILE A 207 13.32 -1.65 6.72
C ILE A 207 13.94 -2.87 6.01
N PRO A 208 15.10 -3.37 6.47
CA PRO A 208 15.80 -4.50 5.84
C PRO A 208 14.94 -5.74 5.59
#